data_AF-A0A2M8P7T2-F1
#
_entry.id   AF-A0A2M8P7T2-F1
#
_cell.length_a   1.000
_cell.length_b   1.000
_cell.length_c   1.000
_cell.angle_alpha   90.00
_cell.angle_beta   90.00
_cell.angle_gamma   90.00
#
_symmetry.space_group_name_H-M   'P 1'
#
loop_
_entity.id
_entity.type
_entity.pdbx_description
1 polymer ?
#
loop_
_entity_poly.entity_id
_entity_poly.type
_entity_poly.pdbx_seq_one_letter_code
_entity_poly.pdbx_strand_id
1 'polypeptide(L)'
;VCLIQLSTRSADYIIDPLSLSDLAPLGTLFAAPHIEKVLHAAENDIMVLRRDFGICFANIFDTAMAARILGRKALGLAAMLEEFFDVRLDKRFQRANWAVRPLPAEQLDYAR
;
A
#
# COMPACT_ATOMS: atom_id res chain seq x y z
N VAL A 1 6.04 10.02 4.37
CA VAL A 1 5.43 9.27 3.23
C VAL A 1 5.29 10.18 2.03
N CYS A 2 5.59 9.73 0.80
CA CYS A 2 5.47 10.55 -0.42
C CYS A 2 4.28 10.18 -1.32
N LEU A 3 3.70 8.99 -1.13
CA LEU A 3 2.58 8.48 -1.91
C LEU A 3 1.80 7.48 -1.05
N ILE A 4 0.48 7.48 -1.15
CA ILE A 4 -0.38 6.45 -0.56
C ILE A 4 -1.22 5.84 -1.68
N GLN A 5 -1.29 4.52 -1.73
CA GLN A 5 -2.02 3.77 -2.74
C GLN A 5 -3.22 3.09 -2.07
N LEU A 6 -4.41 3.25 -2.65
CA LEU A 6 -5.62 2.59 -2.18
C LEU A 6 -6.37 1.99 -3.35
N SER A 7 -6.66 0.71 -3.29
CA SER A 7 -7.52 0.04 -4.26
C SER A 7 -8.82 -0.36 -3.62
N THR A 8 -9.90 -0.18 -4.37
CA THR A 8 -11.23 -0.70 -4.07
C THR A 8 -11.59 -1.78 -5.08
N ARG A 9 -12.80 -2.34 -5.00
CA ARG A 9 -13.28 -3.29 -6.02
C ARG A 9 -13.49 -2.66 -7.41
N SER A 10 -13.59 -1.33 -7.49
CA SER A 10 -13.98 -0.62 -8.71
C SER A 10 -12.98 0.42 -9.20
N ALA A 11 -11.99 0.79 -8.38
CA ALA A 11 -11.07 1.89 -8.69
C ALA A 11 -9.79 1.83 -7.85
N ASP A 12 -8.71 2.30 -8.45
CA ASP A 12 -7.41 2.55 -7.82
C ASP A 12 -7.22 4.05 -7.60
N TYR A 13 -6.70 4.41 -6.43
CA TYR A 13 -6.47 5.77 -5.99
C TYR A 13 -5.01 5.95 -5.63
N ILE A 14 -4.40 6.98 -6.23
CA ILE A 14 -3.05 7.43 -5.92
C ILE A 14 -3.17 8.77 -5.21
N ILE A 15 -2.79 8.79 -3.94
CA ILE A 15 -3.02 9.91 -3.04
C ILE A 15 -1.67 10.58 -2.76
N ASP A 16 -1.61 11.89 -2.96
CA ASP A 16 -0.42 12.69 -2.72
C ASP A 16 -0.47 13.36 -1.34
N PRO A 17 0.12 12.73 -0.29
CA PRO A 17 0.12 13.30 1.06
C PRO A 17 0.99 14.57 1.19
N LEU A 18 1.84 14.88 0.21
CA LEU A 18 2.65 16.11 0.24
C LEU A 18 1.85 17.35 -0.18
N SER A 19 0.80 17.14 -1.00
CA SER A 19 -0.09 18.21 -1.46
C SER A 19 -1.30 18.44 -0.56
N LEU A 20 -1.68 17.43 0.24
CA LEU A 20 -2.87 17.47 1.08
C LEU A 20 -2.55 18.08 2.44
N SER A 21 -3.32 19.11 2.82
CA SER A 21 -3.21 19.74 4.15
C SER A 21 -3.87 18.91 5.26
N ASP A 22 -4.74 17.97 4.90
CA ASP A 22 -5.47 17.13 5.83
C ASP A 22 -5.65 15.69 5.30
N LEU A 23 -5.32 14.72 6.13
CA LEU A 23 -5.48 13.28 5.88
C LEU A 23 -6.45 12.62 6.87
N ALA A 24 -7.16 13.40 7.69
CA ALA A 24 -8.15 12.89 8.65
C ALA A 24 -9.25 12.00 8.01
N PRO A 25 -9.73 12.25 6.77
CA PRO A 25 -10.65 11.32 6.11
C PRO A 25 -10.05 9.92 5.90
N LEU A 26 -8.77 9.84 5.51
CA LEU A 26 -8.04 8.56 5.42
C LEU A 26 -7.90 7.93 6.81
N GLY A 27 -7.57 8.73 7.82
CA GLY A 27 -7.48 8.26 9.21
C GLY A 27 -8.78 7.60 9.70
N THR A 28 -9.94 8.19 9.38
CA THR A 28 -11.25 7.65 9.72
C THR A 28 -11.49 6.30 9.02
N LEU A 29 -11.13 6.19 7.74
CA LEU A 29 -11.23 4.95 6.97
C LEU A 29 -10.36 3.84 7.55
N PHE A 30 -9.09 4.14 7.87
CA PHE A 30 -8.15 3.16 8.42
C PHE A 30 -8.54 2.70 9.84
N ALA A 31 -9.12 3.58 10.65
CA ALA A 31 -9.57 3.27 12.00
C ALA A 31 -10.92 2.51 12.04
N ALA A 32 -11.70 2.49 10.96
CA ALA A 32 -13.01 1.85 10.92
C ALA A 32 -12.90 0.31 11.09
N PRO A 33 -13.45 -0.29 12.16
CA PRO A 33 -13.30 -1.73 12.41
C PRO A 33 -14.13 -2.61 11.46
N HIS A 34 -15.19 -2.06 10.87
CA HIS A 34 -16.08 -2.75 9.94
C HIS A 34 -15.53 -2.80 8.50
N ILE A 35 -14.42 -2.13 8.24
CA ILE A 35 -13.75 -2.12 6.93
C ILE A 35 -12.45 -2.90 7.09
N GLU A 36 -12.29 -4.01 6.38
CA GLU A 36 -11.02 -4.73 6.36
C GLU A 36 -10.02 -3.99 5.48
N LYS A 37 -8.79 -3.80 5.98
CA LYS A 37 -7.68 -3.27 5.20
C LYS A 37 -6.73 -4.41 4.86
N VAL A 38 -6.65 -4.71 3.57
CA VAL A 38 -5.70 -5.70 3.05
C VAL A 38 -4.39 -4.99 2.74
N LEU A 39 -3.31 -5.42 3.39
CA LEU A 39 -1.95 -4.94 3.15
C LEU A 39 -1.01 -6.11 2.90
N HIS A 40 0.20 -5.82 2.45
CA HIS A 40 1.26 -6.81 2.26
C HIS A 40 2.52 -6.38 3.00
N ALA A 41 2.91 -7.13 4.04
CA ALA A 41 4.04 -6.78 4.90
C ALA A 41 3.88 -5.37 5.53
N ALA A 42 2.73 -5.18 6.20
CA ALA A 42 2.18 -3.89 6.60
C ALA A 42 2.93 -3.15 7.72
N GLU A 43 3.88 -3.81 8.38
CA GLU A 43 4.50 -3.34 9.62
C GLU A 43 5.07 -1.93 9.49
N ASN A 44 5.88 -1.68 8.46
CA ASN A 44 6.49 -0.38 8.23
C ASN A 44 5.44 0.68 7.85
N ASP A 45 4.46 0.33 7.03
CA ASP A 45 3.41 1.26 6.60
C ASP A 45 2.59 1.76 7.79
N ILE A 46 2.18 0.85 8.67
CA ILE A 46 1.44 1.17 9.90
C ILE A 46 2.28 2.08 10.81
N MET A 47 3.56 1.75 11.02
CA MET A 47 4.45 2.55 11.86
C MET A 47 4.60 3.97 11.32
N VAL A 48 4.88 4.11 10.02
CA VAL A 48 5.14 5.40 9.38
C VAL A 48 3.87 6.23 9.32
N LEU A 49 2.72 5.66 8.96
CA LEU A 49 1.45 6.39 8.89
C LEU A 49 0.96 6.85 10.28
N ARG A 50 1.20 6.03 11.32
CA ARG A 50 0.93 6.44 12.69
C ARG A 50 1.85 7.57 13.15
N ARG A 51 3.15 7.47 12.87
CA ARG A 51 4.15 8.46 13.28
C ARG A 51 3.95 9.80 12.57
N ASP A 52 3.79 9.77 11.25
CA ASP A 52 3.78 10.97 10.41
C ASP A 52 2.40 11.67 10.41
N PHE A 53 1.31 10.90 10.56
CA PHE A 53 -0.05 11.42 10.36
C PHE A 53 -1.03 11.07 11.49
N GLY A 54 -0.60 10.40 12.55
CA GLY A 54 -1.48 9.99 13.65
C GLY A 54 -2.54 8.96 13.25
N ILE A 55 -2.39 8.30 12.10
CA ILE A 55 -3.38 7.33 11.60
C ILE A 55 -3.31 6.06 12.43
N CYS A 56 -4.47 5.65 12.95
CA CYS A 56 -4.67 4.37 13.62
C CYS A 56 -5.34 3.36 12.68
N PHE A 57 -5.04 2.09 12.88
CA PHE A 57 -5.60 0.99 12.09
C PHE A 57 -6.42 0.06 12.97
N ALA A 58 -7.54 -0.43 12.41
CA ALA A 58 -8.30 -1.57 12.93
C ALA A 58 -8.50 -2.59 11.81
N ASN A 59 -8.81 -3.86 12.10
CA ASN A 59 -9.20 -4.86 11.08
C ASN A 59 -8.22 -4.93 9.87
N ILE A 60 -6.97 -5.30 10.12
CA ILE A 60 -5.94 -5.48 9.11
C ILE A 60 -5.83 -6.95 8.73
N PHE A 61 -5.79 -7.23 7.43
CA PHE A 61 -5.39 -8.51 6.88
C PHE A 61 -4.03 -8.36 6.16
N ASP A 62 -2.98 -8.96 6.72
CA ASP A 62 -1.63 -8.93 6.12
C ASP A 62 -1.39 -10.20 5.30
N THR A 63 -1.29 -10.02 3.98
CA THR A 63 -1.09 -11.12 3.02
C THR A 63 0.28 -11.78 3.12
N ALA A 64 1.33 -11.05 3.53
CA ALA A 64 2.65 -11.65 3.75
C ALA A 64 2.65 -12.55 4.99
N MET A 65 1.94 -12.13 6.04
CA MET A 65 1.74 -12.96 7.23
C MET A 65 0.89 -14.19 6.92
N ALA A 66 -0.19 -14.04 6.15
CA ALA A 66 -1.01 -15.16 5.68
C ALA A 66 -0.19 -16.17 4.87
N ALA A 67 0.63 -15.70 3.91
CA ALA A 67 1.51 -16.55 3.11
C ALA A 67 2.51 -17.33 4.00
N ARG A 68 3.07 -16.68 5.03
CA ARG A 68 3.98 -17.31 5.99
C ARG A 68 3.28 -18.41 6.79
N ILE A 69 2.06 -18.15 7.29
CA ILE A 69 1.25 -19.14 8.03
C ILE A 69 0.93 -20.35 7.14
N LEU A 70 0.64 -20.11 5.86
CA LEU A 70 0.37 -21.15 4.87
C LEU A 70 1.62 -21.91 4.40
N GLY A 71 2.80 -21.61 4.95
CA GLY A 71 4.04 -22.32 4.63
C GLY A 71 4.61 -22.00 3.24
N ARG A 72 4.25 -20.85 2.65
CA ARG A 72 4.81 -20.42 1.35
C ARG A 72 6.29 -20.08 1.49
N LYS A 73 7.08 -20.42 0.47
CA LYS A 73 8.54 -20.17 0.46
C LYS A 73 8.89 -18.74 0.06
N ALA A 74 8.18 -18.19 -0.92
CA ALA A 74 8.37 -16.82 -1.36
C ALA A 74 7.26 -15.95 -0.75
N LEU A 75 7.63 -14.94 0.03
CA LEU A 75 6.68 -14.12 0.79
C LEU A 75 6.48 -12.71 0.23
N GLY A 76 7.30 -12.30 -0.74
CA GLY A 76 7.23 -10.95 -1.30
C GLY A 76 6.08 -10.79 -2.30
N LEU A 77 5.53 -9.58 -2.38
CA LEU A 77 4.37 -9.26 -3.22
C LEU A 77 4.55 -9.69 -4.68
N ALA A 78 5.72 -9.42 -5.28
CA ALA A 78 6.00 -9.82 -6.66
C ALA A 78 5.90 -11.33 -6.88
N ALA A 79 6.37 -12.14 -5.92
CA ALA A 79 6.29 -13.59 -6.03
C ALA A 79 4.85 -14.09 -5.86
N MET A 80 4.08 -13.48 -4.96
CA MET A 80 2.66 -13.81 -4.78
C MET A 80 1.83 -13.42 -6.00
N LEU A 81 2.11 -12.26 -6.61
CA LEU A 81 1.43 -11.84 -7.83
C LEU A 81 1.73 -12.75 -9.02
N GLU A 82 2.98 -13.19 -9.17
CA GLU A 82 3.35 -14.15 -10.21
C GLU A 82 2.71 -15.53 -9.95
N GLU A 83 2.77 -16.06 -8.72
CA GLU A 83 2.21 -17.37 -8.37
C GLU A 83 0.69 -17.45 -8.53
N PHE A 84 -0.05 -16.43 -8.07
CA PHE A 84 -1.52 -16.49 -8.01
C PHE A 84 -2.22 -15.85 -9.21
N PHE A 85 -1.56 -14.94 -9.91
CA PHE A 85 -2.19 -14.13 -10.95
C PHE A 85 -1.39 -14.05 -12.26
N ASP A 86 -0.24 -14.72 -12.36
CA ASP A 86 0.68 -14.63 -13.51
C ASP A 86 1.11 -13.17 -13.82
N VAL A 87 1.12 -12.31 -12.79
CA VAL A 87 1.49 -10.90 -12.92
C VAL A 87 2.95 -10.71 -12.53
N ARG A 88 3.77 -10.25 -13.48
CA ARG A 88 5.18 -9.93 -13.25
C ARG A 88 5.37 -8.45 -12.96
N LEU A 89 5.76 -8.13 -11.72
CA LEU A 89 6.08 -6.76 -11.34
C LEU A 89 7.44 -6.32 -11.87
N ASP A 90 7.44 -5.13 -12.45
CA ASP A 90 8.66 -4.45 -12.86
C ASP A 90 9.32 -3.74 -11.69
N LYS A 91 10.52 -4.15 -11.27
CA LYS A 91 11.19 -3.59 -10.09
C LYS A 91 11.86 -2.22 -10.32
N ARG A 92 11.76 -1.65 -11.52
CA ARG A 92 12.44 -0.38 -11.91
C ARG A 92 12.21 0.78 -10.94
N PHE A 93 11.01 0.92 -10.38
CA PHE A 93 10.63 2.10 -9.57
C PHE A 93 10.70 1.91 -8.06
N GLN A 94 11.14 0.73 -7.58
CA GLN A 94 11.22 0.46 -6.14
C GLN A 94 12.12 1.46 -5.37
N ARG A 95 13.13 2.02 -6.05
CA ARG A 95 14.06 3.02 -5.48
C ARG A 95 13.97 4.38 -6.18
N ALA A 96 12.86 4.65 -6.87
CA ALA A 96 12.65 5.92 -7.54
C ALA A 96 12.44 7.06 -6.53
N ASN A 97 12.68 8.30 -6.97
CA ASN A 97 12.34 9.48 -6.18
C ASN A 97 10.82 9.74 -6.29
N TRP A 98 10.08 9.28 -5.29
CA TRP A 98 8.62 9.44 -5.18
C TRP A 98 8.14 10.84 -4.74
N ALA A 99 9.07 11.77 -4.46
CA ALA A 99 8.73 13.16 -4.15
C ALA A 99 8.63 14.06 -5.40
N VAL A 100 8.92 13.55 -6.60
CA VAL A 100 8.83 14.33 -7.85
C VAL A 100 7.37 14.68 -8.16
N ARG A 101 7.13 15.92 -8.59
CA ARG A 101 5.82 16.41 -9.04
C ARG A 101 5.92 17.17 -10.37
N PRO A 102 5.00 16.93 -11.33
CA PRO A 102 4.01 15.84 -11.33
C PRO A 102 4.68 14.46 -11.39
N LEU A 103 4.00 13.41 -10.92
CA LEU A 103 4.51 12.04 -11.04
C LEU A 103 4.54 11.64 -12.53
N PRO A 104 5.66 11.07 -13.03
CA PRO A 104 5.71 10.51 -14.38
C PRO A 104 4.66 9.41 -14.59
N ALA A 105 4.13 9.28 -15.81
CA ALA A 105 3.13 8.27 -16.14
C ALA A 105 3.57 6.84 -15.77
N GLU A 106 4.84 6.49 -16.01
CA GLU A 106 5.38 5.18 -15.64
C GLU A 106 5.41 4.94 -14.11
N GLN A 107 5.58 5.99 -13.31
CA GLN A 107 5.50 5.88 -11.85
C GLN A 107 4.05 5.71 -11.38
N LEU A 108 3.09 6.38 -12.03
CA LEU A 108 1.66 6.18 -11.75
C LEU A 108 1.22 4.76 -12.12
N ASP A 109 1.65 4.26 -13.28
CA ASP A 109 1.34 2.91 -13.73
C ASP A 109 1.97 1.83 -12.84
N TYR A 110 3.17 2.07 -12.30
CA TYR A 110 3.80 1.18 -11.32
C TYR A 110 3.11 1.22 -9.95
N ALA A 111 2.54 2.36 -9.59
CA ALA A 111 1.96 2.57 -8.26
C ALA A 111 0.53 2.03 -8.10
N ARG A 112 -0.17 1.70 -9.19
CA ARG A 112 -1.53 1.15 -9.16
C ARG A 112 -1.55 -0.38 -9.11
#